data_AF-A0A8J6QXP9-F1
#
_entry.id   AF-A0A8J6QXP9-F1
#
_cell.length_a   1.000
_cell.length_b   1.000
_cell.length_c   1.000
_cell.angle_alpha   90.00
_cell.angle_beta   90.00
_cell.angle_gamma   90.00
#
_symmetry.space_group_name_H-M   'P 1'
#
loop_
_entity.id
_entity.type
_entity.pdbx_description
1 polymer ?
#
loop_
_entity_poly.entity_id
_entity_poly.type
_entity_poly.pdbx_seq_one_letter_code
_entity_poly.pdbx_strand_id
1 'polypeptide(L)'
;MFSFVLPLRAILFQLLFLFIAIAIESVVLQERLKLSRRISLEYSASINLLSTAIGWLFFFTLEPALPLDWKGPLMSYILFNARSTNTNTLLIMVGLFTFFGTFIVELQGLELLEILLQRNKKEEVSTQKILRSRDKLQRRELSLAATNRATTILLANACSYSVILLILLARAFDLSFKANGQS
;
A
#
# COMPACT_ATOMS: atom_id res chain seq x y z
N MET A 1 -8.94 -30.03 18.80
CA MET A 1 -10.08 -29.10 18.64
C MET A 1 -9.58 -27.86 17.94
N PHE A 2 -9.90 -27.69 16.66
CA PHE A 2 -9.61 -26.44 15.94
C PHE A 2 -10.66 -25.41 16.36
N SER A 3 -10.34 -24.61 17.36
CA SER A 3 -11.08 -23.36 17.57
C SER A 3 -10.73 -22.46 16.40
N PHE A 4 -11.56 -22.47 15.35
CA PHE A 4 -11.56 -21.44 14.30
C PHE A 4 -11.97 -20.13 14.97
N VAL A 5 -11.04 -19.52 15.70
CA VAL A 5 -11.13 -18.12 16.08
C VAL A 5 -10.81 -17.37 14.80
N LEU A 6 -11.84 -17.17 13.98
CA LEU A 6 -11.76 -16.34 12.78
C LEU A 6 -11.07 -15.02 13.17
N PRO A 7 -10.00 -14.60 12.49
CA PRO A 7 -9.31 -13.36 12.79
C PRO A 7 -10.12 -12.17 12.25
N LEU A 8 -11.40 -12.10 12.62
CA LEU A 8 -12.36 -11.09 12.20
C LEU A 8 -11.84 -9.68 12.48
N ARG A 9 -11.15 -9.51 13.61
CA ARG A 9 -10.48 -8.27 13.98
C ARG A 9 -9.42 -7.86 12.95
N ALA A 10 -8.55 -8.79 12.54
CA ALA A 10 -7.50 -8.51 11.57
C ALA A 10 -8.10 -8.16 10.20
N ILE A 11 -9.14 -8.89 9.77
CA ILE A 11 -9.86 -8.62 8.51
C ILE A 11 -10.50 -7.23 8.54
N LEU A 12 -11.18 -6.86 9.62
CA LEU A 12 -11.80 -5.54 9.77
C LEU A 12 -10.77 -4.41 9.73
N PHE A 13 -9.64 -4.55 10.44
CA PHE A 13 -8.57 -3.55 10.38
C PHE A 13 -7.94 -3.46 9.00
N GLN A 14 -7.73 -4.60 8.33
CA GLN A 14 -7.19 -4.60 6.98
C GLN A 14 -8.12 -3.86 6.01
N LEU A 15 -9.42 -4.13 6.06
CA LEU A 15 -10.41 -3.43 5.23
C LEU A 15 -10.44 -1.93 5.55
N LEU A 16 -10.43 -1.56 6.84
CA LEU A 16 -10.39 -0.16 7.26
C LEU A 16 -9.17 0.56 6.71
N PHE A 17 -7.97 -0.01 6.87
CA PHE A 17 -6.74 0.59 6.38
C PHE A 17 -6.70 0.66 4.85
N LEU A 18 -7.23 -0.37 4.18
CA LEU A 18 -7.38 -0.37 2.72
C LEU A 18 -8.26 0.80 2.26
N PHE A 19 -9.43 1.00 2.88
CA PHE A 19 -10.31 2.12 2.52
C PHE A 19 -9.67 3.49 2.77
N ILE A 20 -8.95 3.64 3.88
CA ILE A 20 -8.24 4.87 4.23
C ILE A 20 -7.15 5.18 3.20
N ALA A 21 -6.33 4.19 2.86
CA ALA A 21 -5.28 4.33 1.85
C ALA A 21 -5.90 4.72 0.49
N ILE A 22 -6.96 4.02 0.07
CA ILE A 22 -7.65 4.32 -1.19
C ILE A 22 -8.16 5.77 -1.21
N ALA A 23 -8.81 6.21 -0.13
CA ALA A 23 -9.36 7.55 -0.02
C ALA A 23 -8.26 8.62 -0.09
N ILE A 24 -7.20 8.48 0.71
CA ILE A 24 -6.09 9.44 0.77
C ILE A 24 -5.36 9.49 -0.58
N GLU A 25 -4.99 8.33 -1.13
CA GLU A 25 -4.23 8.27 -2.37
C GLU A 25 -5.05 8.74 -3.56
N SER A 26 -6.36 8.50 -3.59
CA SER A 26 -7.22 9.05 -4.64
C SER A 26 -7.19 10.58 -4.68
N VAL A 27 -7.14 11.24 -3.53
CA VAL A 27 -7.03 12.70 -3.44
C VAL A 27 -5.65 13.17 -3.90
N VAL A 28 -4.58 12.52 -3.43
CA VAL A 28 -3.21 12.89 -3.83
C VAL A 28 -2.98 12.69 -5.32
N LEU A 29 -3.45 11.58 -5.90
CA LEU A 29 -3.38 11.31 -7.34
C LEU A 29 -4.20 12.34 -8.13
N GLN A 30 -5.40 12.69 -7.66
CA GLN A 30 -6.24 13.70 -8.31
C GLN A 30 -5.52 15.06 -8.36
N GLU A 31 -4.97 15.52 -7.25
CA GLU A 31 -4.34 16.84 -7.15
C GLU A 31 -3.01 16.91 -7.92
N ARG A 32 -2.20 15.85 -7.85
CA ARG A 32 -0.83 15.85 -8.39
C ARG A 32 -0.74 15.40 -9.84
N LEU A 33 -1.57 14.43 -10.26
CA LEU A 33 -1.60 13.92 -11.64
C LEU A 33 -2.70 14.55 -12.48
N LYS A 34 -3.54 15.43 -11.91
CA LYS A 34 -4.66 16.11 -12.58
C LYS A 34 -5.64 15.13 -13.25
N LEU A 35 -5.79 13.95 -12.66
CA LEU A 35 -6.73 12.93 -13.10
C LEU A 35 -8.15 13.33 -12.72
N SER A 36 -9.15 12.78 -13.41
CA SER A 36 -10.54 12.95 -12.97
C SER A 36 -10.75 12.25 -11.62
N ARG A 37 -11.69 12.74 -10.81
CA ARG A 37 -12.01 12.14 -9.51
C ARG A 37 -12.31 10.64 -9.62
N ARG A 38 -13.06 10.24 -10.67
CA ARG A 38 -13.40 8.85 -10.94
C ARG A 38 -12.15 8.01 -11.25
N ILE A 39 -11.30 8.46 -12.16
CA ILE A 39 -10.08 7.73 -12.54
C ILE A 39 -9.13 7.61 -11.34
N SER A 40 -8.98 8.67 -10.56
CA SER A 40 -8.12 8.67 -9.37
C SER A 40 -8.59 7.66 -8.33
N LEU A 41 -9.90 7.55 -8.13
CA LEU A 41 -10.50 6.54 -7.25
C LEU A 41 -10.29 5.12 -7.79
N GLU A 42 -10.57 4.88 -9.07
CA GLU A 42 -10.42 3.57 -9.72
C GLU A 42 -8.96 3.10 -9.69
N TYR A 43 -8.01 4.01 -9.94
CA TYR A 43 -6.57 3.72 -9.91
C TYR A 43 -6.12 3.40 -8.51
N SER A 44 -6.43 4.29 -7.55
CA SER A 44 -6.10 4.10 -6.15
C SER A 44 -6.64 2.77 -5.62
N ALA A 45 -7.92 2.46 -5.90
CA ALA A 45 -8.54 1.19 -5.50
C ALA A 45 -7.86 -0.03 -6.11
N SER A 46 -7.61 -0.01 -7.43
CA SER A 46 -7.02 -1.16 -8.13
C SER A 46 -5.61 -1.45 -7.63
N ILE A 47 -4.79 -0.40 -7.47
CA ILE A 47 -3.40 -0.54 -7.07
C ILE A 47 -3.31 -0.97 -5.59
N ASN A 48 -4.09 -0.36 -4.70
CA ASN A 48 -4.10 -0.74 -3.28
C ASN A 48 -4.59 -2.19 -3.06
N LEU A 49 -5.61 -2.60 -3.83
CA LEU A 49 -6.10 -3.99 -3.78
C LEU A 49 -5.04 -4.97 -4.31
N LEU A 50 -4.39 -4.64 -5.42
CA LEU A 50 -3.29 -5.43 -5.98
C LEU A 50 -2.11 -5.53 -4.99
N SER A 51 -1.70 -4.42 -4.39
CA SER A 51 -0.65 -4.37 -3.37
C SER A 51 -1.00 -5.23 -2.15
N THR A 52 -2.25 -5.14 -1.69
CA THR A 52 -2.75 -5.99 -0.60
C THR A 52 -2.70 -7.47 -0.97
N ALA A 53 -3.15 -7.83 -2.18
CA ALA A 53 -3.13 -9.22 -2.64
C ALA A 53 -1.70 -9.77 -2.76
N ILE A 54 -0.78 -8.99 -3.34
CA ILE A 54 0.65 -9.35 -3.43
C ILE A 54 1.26 -9.48 -2.04
N GLY A 55 0.96 -8.56 -1.12
CA GLY A 55 1.42 -8.62 0.27
C GLY A 55 1.00 -9.91 0.97
N TRP A 56 -0.26 -10.31 0.82
CA TRP A 56 -0.75 -11.58 1.36
C TRP A 56 -0.10 -12.80 0.70
N LEU A 57 0.05 -12.78 -0.63
CA LEU A 57 0.72 -13.87 -1.35
C LEU A 57 2.17 -14.03 -0.89
N PHE A 58 2.89 -12.92 -0.75
CA PHE A 58 4.26 -12.90 -0.23
C PHE A 58 4.32 -13.40 1.21
N PHE A 59 3.40 -12.95 2.07
CA PHE A 59 3.30 -13.42 3.45
C PHE A 59 3.09 -14.93 3.52
N PHE A 60 2.10 -15.49 2.81
CA PHE A 60 1.85 -16.93 2.82
C PHE A 60 2.98 -17.76 2.21
N THR A 61 3.75 -17.19 1.28
CA THR A 61 4.90 -17.87 0.68
C THR A 61 6.10 -17.88 1.63
N LEU A 62 6.31 -16.80 2.40
CA LEU A 62 7.42 -16.68 3.35
C LEU A 62 7.13 -17.29 4.72
N GLU A 63 5.88 -17.30 5.17
CA GLU A 63 5.43 -17.85 6.46
C GLU A 63 5.99 -19.25 6.77
N PRO A 64 6.07 -20.21 5.82
CA PRO A 64 6.69 -21.52 6.09
C PRO A 64 8.23 -21.47 6.16
N ALA A 65 8.87 -20.47 5.58
CA ALA A 65 10.33 -20.29 5.59
C ALA A 65 10.84 -19.48 6.80
N LEU A 66 9.94 -18.89 7.59
CA LEU A 66 10.28 -18.10 8.78
C LEU A 66 10.75 -19.00 9.94
N PRO A 67 11.83 -18.63 10.66
CA PRO A 67 12.25 -19.32 11.87
C PRO A 67 11.13 -19.40 12.91
N LEU A 68 11.08 -20.49 13.69
CA LEU A 68 10.06 -20.71 14.73
C LEU A 68 9.97 -19.53 15.71
N ASP A 69 11.12 -18.93 16.03
CA ASP A 69 11.24 -17.79 16.95
C ASP A 69 10.53 -16.52 16.45
N TRP A 70 10.33 -16.39 15.14
CA TRP A 70 9.69 -15.23 14.51
C TRP A 70 8.23 -15.51 14.17
N LYS A 71 7.93 -16.76 13.79
CA LYS A 71 6.59 -17.21 13.39
C LYS A 71 5.56 -17.03 14.50
N GLY A 72 5.86 -17.50 15.71
CA GLY A 72 4.94 -17.45 16.86
C GLY A 72 4.54 -16.01 17.25
N PRO A 73 5.51 -15.13 17.54
CA PRO A 73 5.23 -13.74 17.89
C PRO A 73 4.52 -12.96 16.78
N LEU A 74 4.87 -13.20 15.51
CA LEU A 74 4.27 -12.51 14.37
C LEU A 74 2.82 -12.94 14.14
N MET A 75 2.52 -14.25 14.17
CA MET A 75 1.13 -14.73 14.11
C MET A 75 0.31 -14.26 15.30
N SER A 76 0.87 -14.30 16.51
CA SER A 76 0.16 -13.87 17.72
C SER A 76 -0.13 -12.37 17.70
N TYR A 77 0.77 -11.57 17.15
CA TYR A 77 0.54 -10.14 16.95
C TYR A 77 -0.53 -9.87 15.88
N ILE A 78 -0.40 -10.50 14.70
CA ILE A 78 -1.32 -10.29 13.57
C ILE A 78 -2.74 -10.77 13.90
N LEU A 79 -2.88 -11.93 14.54
CA LEU A 79 -4.17 -12.58 14.80
C LEU A 79 -4.79 -12.16 16.14
N PHE A 80 -3.98 -11.99 17.19
CA PHE A 80 -4.45 -11.78 18.57
C PHE A 80 -4.01 -10.46 19.21
N ASN A 81 -3.18 -9.66 18.53
CA ASN A 81 -2.67 -8.38 19.06
C ASN A 81 -1.96 -8.55 20.43
N ALA A 82 -1.34 -9.69 20.68
CA ALA A 82 -0.61 -9.96 21.91
C ALA A 82 0.80 -9.35 21.83
N ARG A 83 1.11 -8.42 22.74
CA ARG A 83 2.38 -7.69 22.75
C ARG A 83 3.43 -8.50 23.51
N SER A 84 4.53 -8.86 22.84
CA SER A 84 5.72 -9.38 23.54
C SER A 84 6.76 -8.26 23.71
N THR A 85 7.59 -8.34 24.73
CA THR A 85 8.59 -7.31 25.06
C THR A 85 9.70 -7.15 24.02
N ASN A 86 9.91 -8.14 23.14
CA ASN A 86 10.97 -8.11 22.10
C ASN A 86 10.43 -7.93 20.66
N THR A 87 9.12 -7.73 20.48
CA THR A 87 8.51 -7.64 19.13
C THR A 87 8.60 -6.25 18.48
N ASN A 88 8.95 -5.18 19.21
CA ASN A 88 8.90 -3.82 18.67
C ASN A 88 9.89 -3.59 17.51
N THR A 89 11.14 -4.03 17.66
CA THR A 89 12.15 -3.87 16.60
C THR A 89 11.79 -4.65 15.33
N LEU A 90 11.29 -5.88 15.51
CA LEU A 90 10.84 -6.72 14.41
C LEU A 90 9.65 -6.09 13.68
N LEU A 91 8.69 -5.53 14.41
CA LEU A 91 7.53 -4.84 13.83
C LEU A 91 7.92 -3.57 13.07
N ILE A 92 8.89 -2.80 13.56
CA ILE A 92 9.41 -1.63 12.85
C ILE A 92 10.08 -2.06 11.55
N MET A 93 10.92 -3.11 11.59
CA MET A 93 11.58 -3.64 10.40
C MET A 93 10.56 -4.14 9.38
N VAL A 94 9.60 -4.97 9.80
CA VAL A 94 8.52 -5.46 8.93
C VAL A 94 7.73 -4.28 8.35
N GLY A 95 7.37 -3.28 9.17
CA GLY A 95 6.66 -2.07 8.74
C GLY A 95 7.41 -1.29 7.66
N LEU A 96 8.73 -1.12 7.82
CA LEU A 96 9.58 -0.47 6.82
C LEU A 96 9.64 -1.28 5.52
N PHE A 97 9.86 -2.60 5.60
CA PHE A 97 9.87 -3.46 4.43
C PHE A 97 8.52 -3.46 3.70
N THR A 98 7.41 -3.50 4.44
CA THR A 98 6.07 -3.40 3.84
C THR A 98 5.85 -2.06 3.18
N PHE A 99 6.28 -0.95 3.80
CA PHE A 99 6.15 0.39 3.22
C PHE A 99 6.87 0.50 1.87
N PHE A 100 8.15 0.10 1.82
CA PHE A 100 8.93 0.16 0.59
C PHE A 100 8.44 -0.87 -0.46
N GLY A 101 8.04 -2.06 -0.03
CA GLY A 101 7.46 -3.07 -0.91
C GLY A 101 6.17 -2.57 -1.57
N THR A 102 5.25 -2.02 -0.77
CA THR A 102 4.01 -1.41 -1.24
C THR A 102 4.29 -0.25 -2.20
N PHE A 103 5.24 0.63 -1.89
CA PHE A 103 5.66 1.72 -2.78
C PHE A 103 6.10 1.21 -4.16
N ILE A 104 6.92 0.16 -4.20
CA ILE A 104 7.40 -0.42 -5.47
C ILE A 104 6.25 -1.03 -6.27
N VAL A 105 5.36 -1.76 -5.59
CA VAL A 105 4.18 -2.37 -6.22
C VAL A 105 3.25 -1.29 -6.76
N GLU A 106 3.05 -0.19 -6.03
CA GLU A 106 2.23 0.93 -6.47
C GLU A 106 2.80 1.63 -7.69
N LEU A 107 4.11 1.86 -7.69
CA LEU A 107 4.81 2.48 -8.81
C LEU A 107 4.64 1.66 -10.10
N GLN A 108 4.88 0.35 -10.03
CA GLN A 108 4.72 -0.55 -11.16
C GLN A 108 3.25 -0.76 -11.54
N GLY A 109 2.37 -0.83 -10.53
CA GLY A 109 0.93 -1.01 -10.71
C GLY A 109 0.30 0.15 -11.47
N LEU A 110 0.68 1.39 -11.16
CA LEU A 110 0.22 2.56 -11.88
C LEU A 110 0.67 2.55 -13.34
N GLU A 111 1.95 2.23 -13.59
CA GLU A 111 2.50 2.15 -14.95
C GLU A 111 1.78 1.09 -15.79
N LEU A 112 1.55 -0.10 -15.21
CA LEU A 112 0.84 -1.18 -15.87
C LEU A 112 -0.62 -0.78 -16.17
N LEU A 113 -1.31 -0.15 -15.22
CA LEU A 113 -2.69 0.27 -15.37
C LEU A 113 -2.84 1.34 -16.47
N GLU A 114 -1.91 2.30 -16.53
CA GLU A 114 -1.86 3.29 -17.60
C GLU A 114 -1.64 2.64 -18.97
N ILE A 115 -0.72 1.66 -19.09
CA ILE A 115 -0.47 0.95 -20.36
C ILE A 115 -1.72 0.19 -20.79
N LEU A 116 -2.37 -0.53 -19.88
CA LEU A 116 -3.60 -1.27 -20.16
C LEU A 116 -4.74 -0.34 -20.59
N LEU A 117 -4.90 0.80 -19.93
CA LEU A 117 -5.96 1.76 -20.26
C LEU A 117 -5.68 2.54 -21.54
N GLN A 118 -4.41 2.90 -21.81
CA GLN A 118 -4.01 3.51 -23.08
C GLN A 118 -4.13 2.54 -24.26
N ARG A 119 -3.93 1.23 -24.02
CA ARG A 119 -4.15 0.20 -25.03
C ARG A 119 -5.62 0.16 -25.47
N ASN A 120 -6.56 0.21 -24.51
CA ASN A 120 -7.99 0.34 -24.82
C ASN A 120 -8.32 1.63 -25.59
N LYS A 121 -7.68 2.76 -25.25
CA LYS A 121 -7.92 4.04 -25.94
C LYS A 121 -7.32 4.11 -27.35
N LYS A 122 -6.25 3.36 -27.62
CA LYS A 122 -5.61 3.29 -28.94
C LYS A 122 -6.30 2.34 -29.92
N GLU A 123 -7.13 1.41 -29.45
CA GLU A 123 -7.99 0.60 -30.33
C GLU A 123 -9.14 1.43 -30.95
N GLU A 124 -9.53 2.56 -30.35
CA GLU A 124 -10.50 3.50 -30.96
C GLU A 124 -9.86 4.59 -31.83
N VAL A 125 -8.55 4.86 -31.70
CA VAL A 125 -7.86 5.91 -32.46
C VAL A 125 -6.68 5.30 -33.21
N SER A 126 -6.99 4.54 -34.24
CA SER A 126 -6.02 4.31 -35.32
C SER A 126 -5.75 5.65 -36.01
N THR A 127 -4.48 5.87 -36.36
CA THR A 127 -3.96 7.04 -37.11
C THR A 127 -3.51 8.22 -36.24
N GLN A 128 -2.23 8.24 -35.84
CA GLN A 128 -1.29 9.26 -36.34
C GLN A 128 0.17 8.89 -36.05
N LYS A 129 0.96 8.78 -37.12
CA LYS A 129 2.43 8.79 -37.13
C LYS A 129 2.96 10.18 -36.68
N ILE A 130 4.30 10.28 -36.66
CA ILE A 130 5.14 11.50 -36.70
C ILE A 130 5.49 11.95 -35.25
N LEU A 131 6.71 11.90 -34.69
CA LEU A 131 8.05 12.29 -35.17
C LEU A 131 9.16 11.55 -34.37
N ARG A 132 10.03 10.83 -35.08
CA ARG A 132 11.36 10.41 -34.60
C ARG A 132 12.35 11.56 -34.87
N SER A 133 12.49 12.56 -33.99
CA SER A 133 13.66 13.47 -34.03
C SER A 133 13.82 14.44 -32.83
N ARG A 134 13.55 14.01 -31.58
CA ARG A 134 13.73 14.88 -30.38
C ARG A 134 14.30 14.18 -29.14
N ASP A 135 15.15 13.19 -29.36
CA ASP A 135 15.46 12.13 -28.38
C ASP A 135 16.10 12.62 -27.06
N LYS A 136 16.85 13.72 -27.04
CA LYS A 136 17.49 14.20 -25.78
C LYS A 136 16.59 15.09 -24.92
N LEU A 137 15.81 15.99 -25.53
CA LEU A 137 14.89 16.89 -24.81
C LEU A 137 13.67 16.10 -24.32
N GLN A 138 13.15 15.21 -25.17
CA GLN A 138 12.03 14.34 -24.84
C GLN A 138 12.38 13.33 -23.74
N ARG A 139 13.60 12.79 -23.71
CA ARG A 139 14.07 11.95 -22.58
C ARG A 139 14.15 12.73 -21.27
N ARG A 140 14.55 14.01 -21.30
CA ARG A 140 14.53 14.86 -20.09
C ARG A 140 13.10 15.13 -19.62
N GLU A 141 12.19 15.45 -20.52
CA GLU A 141 10.77 15.67 -20.17
C GLU A 141 10.10 14.39 -19.64
N LEU A 142 10.36 13.23 -20.26
CA LEU A 142 9.90 11.93 -19.78
C LEU A 142 10.50 11.57 -18.42
N SER A 143 11.79 11.84 -18.20
CA SER A 143 12.46 11.63 -16.91
C SER A 143 11.88 12.53 -15.81
N LEU A 144 11.57 13.79 -16.11
CA LEU A 144 10.96 14.72 -15.16
C LEU A 144 9.52 14.32 -14.84
N ALA A 145 8.75 13.89 -15.84
CA ALA A 145 7.40 13.36 -15.64
C ALA A 145 7.40 12.07 -14.81
N ALA A 146 8.34 11.15 -15.08
CA ALA A 146 8.53 9.93 -14.30
C ALA A 146 8.96 10.24 -12.86
N THR A 147 9.85 11.22 -12.67
CA THR A 147 10.26 11.67 -11.33
C THR A 147 9.09 12.28 -10.57
N ASN A 148 8.30 13.14 -11.20
CA ASN A 148 7.11 13.73 -10.60
C ASN A 148 6.05 12.69 -10.24
N ARG A 149 5.95 11.60 -11.02
CA ARG A 149 5.07 10.47 -10.71
C ARG A 149 5.57 9.68 -9.51
N ALA A 150 6.84 9.28 -9.51
CA ALA A 150 7.43 8.54 -8.41
C ALA A 150 7.33 9.32 -7.08
N THR A 151 7.58 10.63 -7.09
CA THR A 151 7.41 11.47 -5.90
C THR A 151 5.95 11.62 -5.49
N THR A 152 5.02 11.65 -6.45
CA THR A 152 3.58 11.67 -6.16
C THR A 152 3.12 10.40 -5.46
N ILE A 153 3.50 9.23 -5.99
CA ILE A 153 3.15 7.93 -5.40
C ILE A 153 3.80 7.79 -4.02
N LEU A 154 5.08 8.18 -3.90
CA LEU A 154 5.78 8.14 -2.62
C LEU A 154 5.08 9.02 -1.58
N LEU A 155 4.65 10.22 -1.98
CA LEU A 155 3.91 11.13 -1.10
C LEU A 155 2.54 10.56 -0.72
N ALA A 156 1.83 9.95 -1.67
CA ALA A 156 0.54 9.35 -1.45
C ALA A 156 0.65 8.21 -0.42
N ASN A 157 1.58 7.27 -0.66
CA ASN A 157 1.86 6.16 0.24
C ASN A 157 2.34 6.63 1.62
N ALA A 158 3.24 7.62 1.68
CA ALA A 158 3.70 8.20 2.94
C ALA A 158 2.56 8.84 3.74
N CYS A 159 1.61 9.52 3.07
CA CYS A 159 0.44 10.11 3.71
C CYS A 159 -0.49 9.03 4.27
N SER A 160 -0.82 8.00 3.46
CA SER A 160 -1.62 6.86 3.88
C SER A 160 -1.04 6.17 5.10
N TYR A 161 0.24 5.80 5.05
CA TYR A 161 0.92 5.13 6.15
C TYR A 161 1.05 6.01 7.39
N SER A 162 1.21 7.33 7.23
CA SER A 162 1.22 8.27 8.36
C SER A 162 -0.13 8.29 9.08
N VAL A 163 -1.24 8.35 8.33
CA VAL A 163 -2.59 8.32 8.92
C VAL A 163 -2.87 6.98 9.60
N ILE A 164 -2.51 5.87 8.94
CA ILE A 164 -2.65 4.52 9.53
C ILE A 164 -1.84 4.42 10.83
N LEU A 165 -0.61 4.93 10.85
CA LEU A 165 0.24 4.94 12.04
C LEU A 165 -0.39 5.76 13.16
N LEU A 166 -0.94 6.95 12.88
CA LEU A 166 -1.63 7.77 13.87
C LEU A 166 -2.84 7.04 14.47
N ILE A 167 -3.63 6.35 13.66
CA ILE A 167 -4.77 5.53 14.12
C ILE A 167 -4.29 4.40 15.03
N LEU A 168 -3.20 3.72 14.64
CA LEU A 168 -2.61 2.65 15.45
C LEU A 168 -2.06 3.17 16.78
N LEU A 169 -1.43 4.35 16.79
CA LEU A 169 -0.95 5.00 18.02
C LEU A 169 -2.11 5.39 18.93
N ALA A 170 -3.15 6.05 18.40
CA ALA A 170 -4.33 6.41 19.17
C ALA A 170 -4.98 5.18 19.83
N ARG A 171 -5.11 4.09 19.08
CA ARG A 171 -5.59 2.80 19.61
C ARG A 171 -4.65 2.22 20.67
N ALA A 172 -3.34 2.31 20.49
CA ALA A 172 -2.37 1.80 21.46
C ALA A 172 -2.43 2.58 22.79
N PHE A 173 -2.64 3.90 22.73
CA PHE A 173 -2.85 4.74 23.90
C PHE A 173 -4.15 4.38 24.64
N ASP A 174 -5.27 4.20 23.91
CA ASP A 174 -6.55 3.81 24.51
C ASP A 174 -6.45 2.45 25.24
N LEU A 175 -5.82 1.46 24.62
CA LEU A 175 -5.58 0.16 25.24
C LEU A 175 -4.66 0.24 26.47
N SER A 176 -3.63 1.08 26.42
CA SER A 176 -2.73 1.30 27.57
C SER A 176 -3.45 1.98 28.73
N PHE A 177 -4.34 2.93 28.45
CA PHE A 177 -5.14 3.60 29.48
C PHE A 177 -6.10 2.63 30.16
N LYS A 178 -6.77 1.79 29.37
CA LYS A 178 -7.71 0.77 29.88
C LYS A 178 -7.03 -0.30 30.74
N ALA A 179 -5.78 -0.63 30.45
CA ALA A 179 -4.97 -1.55 31.25
C ALA A 179 -4.53 -0.95 32.61
N ASN A 180 -4.25 0.36 32.64
CA ASN A 180 -3.83 1.06 33.87
C ASN A 180 -5.00 1.51 34.76
N GLY A 181 -6.23 1.57 34.24
CA GLY A 181 -7.43 1.94 34.99
C GLY A 181 -8.18 0.79 35.67
N GLN A 182 -7.62 -0.42 35.69
CA GLN A 182 -8.19 -1.61 36.36
C GLN A 182 -7.39 -2.08 37.59
N SER A 183 -6.54 -1.21 38.17
CA SER A 183 -5.85 -1.47 39.45
C SER A 183 -6.64 -0.96 40.64
#